data_AF-A0A524QK86-F1
#
_entry.id   AF-A0A524QK86-F1
#
_cell.length_a   1.000
_cell.length_b   1.000
_cell.length_c   1.000
_cell.angle_alpha   90.00
_cell.angle_beta   90.00
_cell.angle_gamma   90.00
#
_symmetry.space_group_name_H-M   'P 1'
#
loop_
_entity.id
_entity.type
_entity.pdbx_description
1 polymer ?
#
loop_
_entity_poly.entity_id
_entity_poly.type
_entity_poly.pdbx_seq_one_letter_code
_entity_poly.pdbx_strand_id
1 'polypeptide(L)'
;MQNFQNHPLAGARDLDGAMNRLWNFYRKYFVGLYIISVISALCSNLISSTIDTNALMQATGDPEMLLSMMKDIALPYSLLMLVSFVFTIILHAWVLEKPLDENYGIGGVLTDSARVFIPFLLAAIVMGFGGIMLTGIGLVMLVLPGLFAMFYFITVFIFALPVALAETRNTATIISRSFSLAHKNLWPNMGWLAVVLLIMLIASMVVAGIVMLPFTGTFIKSIANPEEATAMLEMARNPVYIIMSSLAGGLVTPVFPILAFIMFFRNSEKKTEEVIHQADEERVKVEDLYPKMPDKE
;
A
#
# COMPACT_ATOMS: atom_id res chain seq x y z
N MET A 1 -19.16 -13.77 6.57
CA MET A 1 -18.40 -12.96 5.60
C MET A 1 -19.19 -11.68 5.38
N GLN A 2 -18.63 -10.52 5.72
CA GLN A 2 -19.35 -9.24 5.64
C GLN A 2 -19.53 -8.85 4.17
N ASN A 3 -20.70 -8.33 3.82
CA ASN A 3 -20.95 -7.83 2.47
C ASN A 3 -20.32 -6.43 2.34
N PHE A 4 -19.13 -6.36 1.74
CA PHE A 4 -18.40 -5.09 1.54
C PHE A 4 -18.90 -4.27 0.34
N GLN A 5 -20.04 -4.63 -0.27
CA GLN A 5 -20.64 -3.87 -1.38
C GLN A 5 -20.95 -2.41 -1.01
N ASN A 6 -21.21 -2.13 0.27
CA ASN A 6 -21.51 -0.78 0.77
C ASN A 6 -20.25 -0.01 1.23
N HIS A 7 -19.05 -0.57 1.03
CA HIS A 7 -17.83 0.09 1.45
C HIS A 7 -17.57 1.37 0.60
N PRO A 8 -17.19 2.52 1.19
CA PRO A 8 -17.03 3.78 0.45
C PRO A 8 -15.95 3.72 -0.65
N LEU A 9 -15.00 2.80 -0.53
CA LEU A 9 -13.95 2.55 -1.53
C LEU A 9 -14.38 1.62 -2.68
N ALA A 10 -15.55 0.97 -2.60
CA ALA A 10 -16.07 0.11 -3.67
C ALA A 10 -16.65 0.92 -4.84
N GLY A 11 -16.79 0.32 -6.03
CA GLY A 11 -17.41 0.95 -7.20
C GLY A 11 -16.57 1.99 -7.94
N ALA A 12 -15.23 1.92 -7.87
CA ALA A 12 -14.34 2.70 -8.74
C ALA A 12 -14.18 2.02 -10.11
N ARG A 13 -14.60 2.68 -11.20
CA ARG A 13 -14.52 2.14 -12.56
C ARG A 13 -13.30 2.65 -13.34
N ASP A 14 -12.94 3.92 -13.14
CA ASP A 14 -11.84 4.62 -13.79
C ASP A 14 -10.89 5.24 -12.75
N LEU A 15 -9.76 5.78 -13.24
CA LEU A 15 -8.72 6.37 -12.40
C LEU A 15 -9.22 7.62 -11.67
N ASP A 16 -10.02 8.46 -12.33
CA ASP A 16 -10.57 9.68 -11.75
C ASP A 16 -11.52 9.36 -10.58
N GLY A 17 -12.40 8.38 -10.77
CA GLY A 17 -13.27 7.87 -9.71
C GLY A 17 -12.48 7.24 -8.56
N ALA A 18 -11.39 6.52 -8.86
CA ALA A 18 -10.49 5.98 -7.85
C ALA A 18 -9.82 7.10 -7.03
N MET A 19 -9.27 8.13 -7.69
CA MET A 19 -8.63 9.27 -7.04
C MET A 19 -9.60 10.09 -6.19
N ASN A 20 -10.81 10.31 -6.69
CA ASN A 20 -11.85 11.03 -5.93
C ASN A 20 -12.26 10.25 -4.68
N ARG A 21 -12.46 8.93 -4.79
CA ARG A 21 -12.75 8.07 -3.62
C ARG A 21 -11.60 8.04 -2.63
N LEU A 22 -10.36 7.90 -3.12
CA LEU A 22 -9.15 7.92 -2.30
C LEU A 22 -9.08 9.22 -1.50
N TRP A 23 -9.24 10.36 -2.15
CA TRP A 23 -9.14 11.68 -1.52
C TRP A 23 -10.28 11.93 -0.52
N ASN A 24 -11.52 11.58 -0.87
CA ASN A 24 -12.67 11.74 0.01
C ASN A 24 -12.55 10.84 1.25
N PHE A 25 -12.07 9.61 1.07
CA PHE A 25 -11.80 8.69 2.17
C PHE A 25 -10.70 9.26 3.07
N TYR A 26 -9.55 9.61 2.48
CA TYR A 26 -8.41 10.16 3.20
C TYR A 26 -8.82 11.39 4.03
N ARG A 27 -9.60 12.32 3.46
CA ARG A 27 -10.07 13.52 4.16
C ARG A 27 -11.04 13.21 5.29
N LYS A 28 -12.04 12.34 5.06
CA LYS A 28 -13.05 11.98 6.07
C LYS A 28 -12.39 11.31 7.29
N TYR A 29 -11.39 10.48 7.03
CA TYR A 29 -10.76 9.59 7.99
C TYR A 29 -9.35 10.00 8.41
N PHE A 30 -8.95 11.23 8.07
CA PHE A 30 -7.59 11.75 8.17
C PHE A 30 -6.98 11.52 9.55
N VAL A 31 -7.69 11.92 10.63
CA VAL A 31 -7.15 11.89 12.00
C VAL A 31 -6.71 10.48 12.41
N GLY A 32 -7.54 9.46 12.17
CA GLY A 32 -7.21 8.08 12.54
C GLY A 32 -6.03 7.51 11.73
N LEU A 33 -6.08 7.72 10.40
CA LEU A 33 -5.02 7.30 9.49
C LEU A 33 -3.69 7.98 9.80
N TYR A 34 -3.74 9.27 10.09
CA TYR A 34 -2.58 10.09 10.39
C TYR A 34 -1.93 9.65 11.71
N ILE A 35 -2.71 9.48 12.79
CA ILE A 35 -2.17 9.06 14.09
C ILE A 35 -1.48 7.70 13.99
N ILE A 36 -2.12 6.70 13.38
CA ILE A 36 -1.51 5.36 13.21
C ILE A 36 -0.21 5.46 12.41
N SER A 37 -0.19 6.26 11.36
CA SER A 37 0.97 6.41 10.49
C SER A 37 2.11 7.19 11.13
N VAL A 38 1.80 8.23 11.93
CA VAL A 38 2.78 8.98 12.72
C VAL A 38 3.41 8.08 13.78
N ILE A 39 2.63 7.28 14.49
CA ILE A 39 3.15 6.33 15.48
C ILE A 39 4.05 5.31 14.78
N SER A 40 3.62 4.77 13.63
CA SER A 40 4.44 3.85 12.84
C SER A 40 5.77 4.49 12.43
N ALA A 41 5.73 5.71 11.88
CA ALA A 41 6.92 6.42 11.45
C ALA A 41 7.84 6.76 12.63
N LEU A 42 7.27 7.14 13.78
CA LEU A 42 8.03 7.44 14.99
C LEU A 42 8.76 6.20 15.52
N CYS A 43 8.07 5.06 15.63
CA CYS A 43 8.71 3.81 16.03
C CYS A 43 9.82 3.43 15.04
N SER A 44 9.57 3.52 13.75
CA SER A 44 10.58 3.22 12.71
C SER A 44 11.78 4.15 12.79
N ASN A 45 11.58 5.46 12.96
CA ASN A 45 12.67 6.44 13.05
C ASN A 45 13.48 6.28 14.34
N LEU A 46 12.82 5.99 15.47
CA LEU A 46 13.51 5.70 16.73
C LEU A 46 14.41 4.48 16.61
N ILE A 47 13.92 3.39 16.01
CA ILE A 47 14.72 2.19 15.77
C ILE A 47 15.84 2.47 14.76
N SER A 48 15.53 3.18 13.69
CA SER A 48 16.54 3.53 12.68
C SER A 48 17.66 4.39 13.26
N SER A 49 17.37 5.25 14.24
CA SER A 49 18.37 6.10 14.88
C SER A 49 19.43 5.32 15.68
N THR A 50 19.11 4.08 16.10
CA THR A 50 20.05 3.20 16.81
C THR A 50 21.03 2.50 15.87
N ILE A 51 20.81 2.54 14.56
CA ILE A 51 21.69 1.92 13.57
C ILE A 51 22.89 2.86 13.35
N ASP A 52 24.11 2.34 13.48
CA ASP A 52 25.33 3.08 13.16
C ASP A 52 25.70 2.91 11.68
N THR A 53 25.16 3.80 10.86
CA THR A 53 25.46 3.82 9.41
C THR A 53 26.87 4.30 9.11
N ASN A 54 27.52 5.04 10.03
CA ASN A 54 28.88 5.55 9.84
C ASN A 54 29.88 4.39 9.88
N ALA A 55 29.73 3.52 10.87
CA ALA A 55 30.53 2.31 11.00
C ALA A 55 30.42 1.42 9.75
N LEU A 56 29.21 1.29 9.19
CA LEU A 56 28.95 0.48 8.01
C LEU A 56 29.65 1.01 6.75
N MET A 57 29.67 2.34 6.56
CA MET A 57 30.34 2.96 5.41
C MET A 57 31.87 2.77 5.50
N GLN A 58 32.44 2.84 6.71
CA GLN A 58 33.87 2.69 6.93
C GLN A 58 34.36 1.24 6.79
N ALA A 59 33.51 0.26 7.07
CA ALA A 59 33.85 -1.17 7.00
C ALA A 59 33.83 -1.79 5.59
N THR A 60 33.49 -1.02 4.54
CA THR A 60 33.42 -1.54 3.16
C THR A 60 34.74 -2.07 2.60
N GLY A 61 35.88 -1.77 3.24
CA GLY A 61 37.20 -2.26 2.84
C GLY A 61 37.63 -3.61 3.43
N ASP A 62 36.93 -4.14 4.45
CA ASP A 62 37.27 -5.41 5.12
C ASP A 62 36.03 -6.31 5.24
N PRO A 63 35.96 -7.41 4.44
CA PRO A 63 34.83 -8.33 4.46
C PRO A 63 34.53 -8.96 5.83
N GLU A 64 35.53 -9.21 6.67
CA GLU A 64 35.31 -9.82 7.99
C GLU A 64 34.68 -8.82 8.96
N MET A 65 35.18 -7.57 8.94
CA MET A 65 34.61 -6.46 9.70
C MET A 65 33.19 -6.11 9.24
N LEU A 66 32.92 -6.19 7.94
CA LEU A 66 31.58 -5.98 7.40
C LEU A 66 30.61 -7.08 7.88
N LEU A 67 31.04 -8.35 7.90
CA LEU A 67 30.21 -9.46 8.38
C LEU A 67 29.88 -9.38 9.87
N SER A 68 30.81 -8.91 10.71
CA SER A 68 30.54 -8.70 12.14
C SER A 68 29.54 -7.56 12.34
N MET A 69 29.71 -6.44 11.64
CA MET A 69 28.75 -5.33 11.69
C MET A 69 27.37 -5.71 11.17
N MET A 70 27.28 -6.54 10.12
CA MET A 70 26.01 -7.05 9.62
C MET A 70 25.24 -7.84 10.68
N LYS A 71 25.92 -8.55 11.59
CA LYS A 71 25.27 -9.24 12.71
C LYS A 71 24.74 -8.26 13.75
N ASP A 72 25.51 -7.21 14.05
CA ASP A 72 25.13 -6.20 15.04
C ASP A 72 23.91 -5.38 14.58
N ILE A 73 23.80 -5.09 13.28
CA ILE A 73 22.62 -4.40 12.71
C ILE A 73 21.43 -5.33 12.44
N ALA A 74 21.62 -6.65 12.45
CA ALA A 74 20.57 -7.59 12.08
C ALA A 74 19.35 -7.48 13.00
N LEU A 75 19.57 -7.32 14.31
CA LEU A 75 18.50 -7.18 15.29
C LEU A 75 17.69 -5.87 15.11
N PRO A 76 18.30 -4.66 15.12
CA PRO A 76 17.55 -3.43 14.93
C PRO A 76 16.86 -3.37 13.56
N TYR A 77 17.48 -3.93 12.51
CA TYR A 77 16.85 -4.03 11.20
C TYR A 77 15.64 -4.97 11.21
N SER A 78 15.75 -6.14 11.86
CA SER A 78 14.62 -7.08 11.99
C SER A 78 13.47 -6.45 12.78
N LEU A 79 13.78 -5.70 13.83
CA LEU A 79 12.79 -4.95 14.62
C LEU A 79 12.10 -3.88 13.77
N LEU A 80 12.86 -3.14 12.96
CA LEU A 80 12.33 -2.13 12.02
C LEU A 80 11.36 -2.76 11.00
N MET A 81 11.74 -3.90 10.43
CA MET A 81 10.88 -4.65 9.51
C MET A 81 9.60 -5.13 10.21
N LEU A 82 9.72 -5.65 11.44
CA LEU A 82 8.58 -6.11 12.23
C LEU A 82 7.60 -4.98 12.54
N VAL A 83 8.10 -3.82 12.99
CA VAL A 83 7.28 -2.63 13.25
C VAL A 83 6.54 -2.21 11.98
N SER A 84 7.26 -2.07 10.86
CA SER A 84 6.67 -1.68 9.58
C SER A 84 5.60 -2.68 9.14
N PHE A 85 5.85 -3.97 9.33
CA PHE A 85 4.92 -5.04 8.99
C PHE A 85 3.65 -4.99 9.86
N VAL A 86 3.79 -4.87 11.19
CA VAL A 86 2.65 -4.77 12.12
C VAL A 86 1.77 -3.56 11.80
N PHE A 87 2.37 -2.37 11.67
CA PHE A 87 1.61 -1.16 11.40
C PHE A 87 0.96 -1.16 10.02
N THR A 88 1.58 -1.81 9.02
CA THR A 88 0.94 -2.01 7.72
C THR A 88 -0.36 -2.79 7.86
N ILE A 89 -0.38 -3.88 8.64
CA ILE A 89 -1.61 -4.66 8.88
C ILE A 89 -2.65 -3.84 9.64
N ILE A 90 -2.24 -3.15 10.72
CA ILE A 90 -3.13 -2.29 11.52
C ILE A 90 -3.80 -1.24 10.65
N LEU A 91 -3.03 -0.58 9.78
CA LEU A 91 -3.53 0.46 8.91
C LEU A 91 -4.53 -0.09 7.87
N HIS A 92 -4.26 -1.27 7.29
CA HIS A 92 -5.20 -1.91 6.38
C HIS A 92 -6.47 -2.40 7.09
N ALA A 93 -6.36 -3.00 8.28
CA ALA A 93 -7.51 -3.42 9.06
C ALA A 93 -8.39 -2.20 9.43
N TRP A 94 -7.77 -1.08 9.78
CA TRP A 94 -8.48 0.17 10.06
C TRP A 94 -9.21 0.70 8.83
N VAL A 95 -8.56 0.71 7.66
CA VAL A 95 -9.17 1.17 6.39
C VAL A 95 -10.38 0.33 6.00
N LEU A 96 -10.37 -0.98 6.30
CA LEU A 96 -11.48 -1.89 5.96
C LEU A 96 -12.68 -1.75 6.90
N GLU A 97 -12.45 -1.77 8.22
CA GLU A 97 -13.53 -1.98 9.19
C GLU A 97 -14.14 -0.65 9.69
N LYS A 98 -13.31 0.38 9.90
CA LYS A 98 -13.77 1.66 10.47
C LYS A 98 -14.91 2.33 9.70
N PRO A 99 -14.95 2.28 8.35
CA PRO A 99 -16.05 2.88 7.58
C PRO A 99 -17.37 2.10 7.65
N LEU A 100 -17.33 0.84 8.08
CA LEU A 100 -18.50 -0.04 8.16
C LEU A 100 -19.17 0.04 9.52
N ASP A 101 -18.38 0.31 10.58
CA ASP A 101 -18.87 0.54 11.93
C ASP A 101 -18.11 1.70 12.58
N GLU A 102 -18.80 2.82 12.79
CA GLU A 102 -18.21 4.01 13.44
C GLU A 102 -17.76 3.74 14.88
N ASN A 103 -18.38 2.76 15.56
CA ASN A 103 -18.00 2.34 16.91
C ASN A 103 -16.86 1.32 16.91
N TYR A 104 -16.36 0.91 15.74
CA TYR A 104 -15.23 -0.01 15.64
C TYR A 104 -13.98 0.63 16.26
N GLY A 105 -13.61 0.11 17.43
CA GLY A 105 -12.53 0.62 18.27
C GLY A 105 -11.18 0.03 17.91
N ILE A 106 -10.13 0.60 18.51
CA ILE A 106 -8.74 0.15 18.34
C ILE A 106 -8.57 -1.33 18.72
N GLY A 107 -9.30 -1.82 19.73
CA GLY A 107 -9.25 -3.23 20.13
C GLY A 107 -9.71 -4.20 19.05
N GLY A 108 -10.73 -3.82 18.26
CA GLY A 108 -11.18 -4.60 17.10
C GLY A 108 -10.07 -4.67 16.05
N VAL A 109 -9.53 -3.50 15.67
CA VAL A 109 -8.43 -3.37 14.70
C VAL A 109 -7.24 -4.25 15.09
N LEU A 110 -6.83 -4.21 16.35
CA LEU A 110 -5.71 -5.02 16.86
C LEU A 110 -6.02 -6.52 16.82
N THR A 111 -7.25 -6.91 17.15
CA THR A 111 -7.67 -8.32 17.12
C THR A 111 -7.64 -8.88 15.71
N ASP A 112 -8.20 -8.15 14.74
CA ASP A 112 -8.22 -8.60 13.35
C ASP A 112 -6.82 -8.55 12.72
N SER A 113 -6.00 -7.56 13.09
CA SER A 113 -4.59 -7.52 12.72
C SER A 113 -3.81 -8.72 13.25
N ALA A 114 -4.00 -9.08 14.51
CA ALA A 114 -3.33 -10.23 15.13
C ALA A 114 -3.73 -11.56 14.47
N ARG A 115 -5.01 -11.72 14.09
CA ARG A 115 -5.51 -12.91 13.41
C ARG A 115 -4.94 -13.07 11.99
N VAL A 116 -4.66 -11.96 11.31
CA VAL A 116 -4.12 -11.97 9.94
C VAL A 116 -2.59 -11.98 9.91
N PHE A 117 -1.94 -11.61 11.01
CA PHE A 117 -0.48 -11.48 11.11
C PHE A 117 0.29 -12.68 10.55
N ILE A 118 0.09 -13.87 11.13
CA ILE A 118 0.81 -15.08 10.72
C ILE A 118 0.49 -15.52 9.28
N PRO A 119 -0.78 -15.67 8.87
CA PRO A 119 -1.08 -16.12 7.52
C PRO A 119 -0.59 -15.14 6.45
N PHE A 120 -0.66 -13.83 6.71
CA PHE A 120 -0.10 -12.81 5.82
C PHE A 120 1.43 -12.81 5.81
N LEU A 121 2.09 -13.01 6.96
CA LEU A 121 3.56 -13.10 7.04
C LEU A 121 4.08 -14.25 6.17
N LEU A 122 3.47 -15.43 6.29
CA LEU A 122 3.82 -16.58 5.46
C LEU A 122 3.59 -16.30 3.97
N ALA A 123 2.48 -15.65 3.63
CA ALA A 123 2.20 -15.25 2.25
C ALA A 123 3.26 -14.27 1.73
N ALA A 124 3.61 -13.27 2.55
CA ALA A 124 4.59 -12.25 2.20
C ALA A 124 5.99 -12.83 2.01
N ILE A 125 6.40 -13.81 2.83
CA ILE A 125 7.68 -14.52 2.65
C ILE A 125 7.71 -15.27 1.31
N VAL A 126 6.66 -16.05 1.02
CA VAL A 126 6.60 -16.85 -0.22
C VAL A 126 6.55 -15.94 -1.45
N MET A 127 5.70 -14.91 -1.44
CA MET A 127 5.62 -13.94 -2.54
C MET A 127 6.89 -13.11 -2.66
N GLY A 128 7.50 -12.72 -1.55
CA GLY A 128 8.76 -11.97 -1.53
C GLY A 128 9.91 -12.77 -2.15
N PHE A 129 10.04 -14.06 -1.81
CA PHE A 129 11.02 -14.93 -2.43
C PHE A 129 10.78 -15.07 -3.94
N GLY A 130 9.54 -15.30 -4.36
CA GLY A 130 9.17 -15.33 -5.78
C GLY A 130 9.49 -14.01 -6.51
N GLY A 131 9.23 -12.88 -5.86
CA GLY A 131 9.51 -11.55 -6.39
C GLY A 131 10.99 -11.27 -6.58
N ILE A 132 11.82 -11.63 -5.60
CA ILE A 132 13.28 -11.52 -5.68
C ILE A 132 13.82 -12.39 -6.82
N MET A 133 13.37 -13.65 -6.91
CA MET A 133 13.79 -14.57 -7.97
C MET A 133 13.42 -14.03 -9.36
N LEU A 134 12.17 -13.62 -9.58
CA LEU A 134 11.75 -13.12 -10.90
C LEU A 134 12.47 -11.81 -11.26
N THR A 135 12.61 -10.89 -10.31
CA THR A 135 13.33 -9.63 -10.53
C THR A 135 14.80 -9.89 -10.86
N GLY A 136 15.44 -10.81 -10.14
CA GLY A 136 16.82 -11.22 -10.38
C GLY A 136 17.01 -11.84 -11.77
N ILE A 137 16.16 -12.80 -12.15
CA ILE A 137 16.16 -13.39 -13.50
C ILE A 137 15.95 -12.31 -14.56
N GLY A 138 14.98 -11.42 -14.35
CA GLY A 138 14.70 -10.31 -15.25
C GLY A 138 15.93 -9.43 -15.43
N LEU A 139 16.57 -9.02 -14.33
CA LEU A 139 17.76 -8.17 -14.36
C LEU A 139 18.95 -8.82 -15.11
N VAL A 140 19.14 -10.12 -14.93
CA VAL A 140 20.18 -10.90 -15.64
C VAL A 140 19.92 -10.95 -17.15
N MET A 141 18.66 -11.03 -17.57
CA MET A 141 18.30 -10.98 -18.99
C MET A 141 18.50 -9.59 -19.58
N LEU A 142 17.94 -8.56 -18.93
CA LEU A 142 18.12 -7.14 -19.26
C LEU A 142 17.50 -6.27 -18.15
N VAL A 143 17.99 -5.05 -17.96
CA VAL A 143 17.47 -4.11 -16.94
C VAL A 143 15.96 -3.89 -17.05
N LEU A 144 15.43 -3.74 -18.27
CA LEU A 144 14.02 -3.43 -18.49
C LEU A 144 13.05 -4.57 -18.06
N PRO A 145 13.28 -5.85 -18.43
CA PRO A 145 12.58 -7.00 -17.85
C PRO A 145 12.65 -7.08 -16.32
N GLY A 146 13.80 -6.77 -15.71
CA GLY A 146 13.94 -6.74 -14.25
C GLY A 146 13.00 -5.71 -13.59
N LEU A 147 12.98 -4.48 -14.12
CA LEU A 147 12.07 -3.43 -13.65
C LEU A 147 10.59 -3.80 -13.85
N PHE A 148 10.26 -4.41 -14.99
CA PHE A 148 8.91 -4.89 -15.26
C PHE A 148 8.49 -5.98 -14.26
N ALA A 149 9.37 -6.95 -13.97
CA ALA A 149 9.13 -8.01 -13.00
C ALA A 149 8.91 -7.47 -11.58
N MET A 150 9.73 -6.50 -11.16
CA MET A 150 9.56 -5.82 -9.87
C MET A 150 8.19 -5.15 -9.79
N PHE A 151 7.84 -4.36 -10.80
CA PHE A 151 6.59 -3.60 -10.82
C PHE A 151 5.35 -4.52 -10.88
N TYR A 152 5.43 -5.61 -11.65
CA TYR A 152 4.44 -6.67 -11.67
C TYR A 152 4.23 -7.27 -10.28
N PHE A 153 5.31 -7.63 -9.57
CA PHE A 153 5.19 -8.26 -8.25
C PHE A 153 4.61 -7.30 -7.20
N ILE A 154 4.95 -6.01 -7.23
CA ILE A 154 4.31 -5.00 -6.37
C ILE A 154 2.80 -4.93 -6.66
N THR A 155 2.42 -5.00 -7.95
CA THR A 155 1.01 -5.02 -8.36
C THR A 155 0.27 -6.25 -7.86
N VAL A 156 0.92 -7.42 -7.79
CA VAL A 156 0.32 -8.61 -7.18
C VAL A 156 0.23 -8.45 -5.66
N PHE A 157 1.30 -7.97 -5.03
CA PHE A 157 1.43 -7.86 -3.59
C PHE A 157 0.40 -6.91 -2.96
N ILE A 158 -0.02 -5.86 -3.69
CA ILE A 158 -1.01 -4.90 -3.18
C ILE A 158 -2.35 -5.55 -2.81
N PHE A 159 -2.70 -6.69 -3.42
CA PHE A 159 -3.94 -7.42 -3.12
C PHE A 159 -3.84 -8.35 -1.92
N ALA A 160 -2.63 -8.71 -1.50
CA ALA A 160 -2.42 -9.75 -0.50
C ALA A 160 -3.08 -9.43 0.84
N LEU A 161 -2.92 -8.19 1.32
CA LEU A 161 -3.45 -7.79 2.61
C LEU A 161 -4.97 -7.53 2.58
N PRO A 162 -5.54 -6.87 1.55
CA PRO A 162 -6.99 -6.84 1.36
C PRO A 162 -7.63 -8.23 1.30
N VAL A 163 -7.05 -9.19 0.57
CA VAL A 163 -7.55 -10.58 0.52
C VAL A 163 -7.47 -11.25 1.89
N ALA A 164 -6.37 -11.05 2.61
CA ALA A 164 -6.15 -11.66 3.92
C ALA A 164 -7.14 -11.15 4.99
N LEU A 165 -7.53 -9.88 4.89
CA LEU A 165 -8.49 -9.24 5.79
C LEU A 165 -9.94 -9.54 5.39
N ALA A 166 -10.27 -9.44 4.10
CA ALA A 166 -11.66 -9.48 3.63
C ALA A 166 -12.17 -10.89 3.23
N GLU A 167 -11.30 -11.77 2.72
CA GLU A 167 -11.73 -13.05 2.12
C GLU A 167 -11.31 -14.28 2.91
N THR A 168 -10.02 -14.42 3.24
CA THR A 168 -9.48 -15.70 3.74
C THR A 168 -8.24 -15.54 4.59
N ARG A 169 -8.07 -16.42 5.57
CA ARG A 169 -6.85 -16.52 6.40
C ARG A 169 -5.95 -17.68 5.97
N ASN A 170 -6.26 -18.35 4.86
CA ASN A 170 -5.40 -19.40 4.32
C ASN A 170 -4.30 -18.79 3.43
N THR A 171 -3.03 -19.02 3.79
CA THR A 171 -1.85 -18.49 3.07
C THR A 171 -1.85 -18.80 1.58
N ALA A 172 -2.13 -20.05 1.19
CA ALA A 172 -2.12 -20.44 -0.23
C ALA A 172 -3.25 -19.75 -1.00
N THR A 173 -4.42 -19.60 -0.38
CA THR A 173 -5.54 -18.86 -0.98
C THR A 173 -5.24 -17.37 -1.08
N ILE A 174 -4.56 -16.76 -0.10
CA ILE A 174 -4.13 -15.35 -0.18
C ILE A 174 -3.27 -15.14 -1.43
N ILE A 175 -2.27 -16.00 -1.64
CA ILE A 175 -1.36 -15.91 -2.78
C ILE A 175 -2.11 -16.09 -4.09
N SER A 176 -2.81 -17.22 -4.25
CA SER A 176 -3.47 -17.56 -5.53
C SER A 176 -4.53 -16.53 -5.91
N ARG A 177 -5.29 -16.03 -4.91
CA ARG A 177 -6.29 -14.99 -5.11
C ARG A 177 -5.68 -13.65 -5.47
N SER A 178 -4.56 -13.27 -4.86
CA SER A 178 -3.85 -12.02 -5.20
C SER A 178 -3.38 -12.03 -6.65
N PHE A 179 -2.80 -13.14 -7.11
CA PHE A 179 -2.45 -13.31 -8.53
C PHE A 179 -3.69 -13.26 -9.43
N SER A 180 -4.79 -13.93 -9.05
CA SER A 180 -6.04 -13.92 -9.83
C SER A 180 -6.61 -12.49 -9.99
N LEU A 181 -6.65 -11.72 -8.90
CA LEU A 181 -7.15 -10.34 -8.90
C LEU A 181 -6.24 -9.41 -9.70
N ALA A 182 -4.92 -9.56 -9.58
CA ALA A 182 -3.96 -8.78 -10.34
C ALA A 182 -4.12 -9.02 -11.85
N HIS A 183 -4.25 -10.27 -12.30
CA HIS A 183 -4.35 -10.60 -13.73
C HIS A 183 -5.69 -10.26 -14.38
N LYS A 184 -6.79 -10.20 -13.61
CA LYS A 184 -8.13 -9.88 -14.16
C LYS A 184 -8.15 -8.55 -14.92
N ASN A 185 -7.39 -7.56 -14.45
CA ASN A 185 -7.21 -6.26 -15.12
C ASN A 185 -5.76 -5.78 -15.00
N LEU A 186 -4.78 -6.62 -15.40
CA LEU A 186 -3.36 -6.39 -15.14
C LEU A 186 -2.89 -4.99 -15.56
N TRP A 187 -3.12 -4.60 -16.81
CA TRP A 187 -2.66 -3.31 -17.32
C TRP A 187 -3.31 -2.11 -16.62
N PRO A 188 -4.65 -2.05 -16.46
CA PRO A 188 -5.25 -1.01 -15.63
C PRO A 188 -4.76 -0.99 -14.18
N ASN A 189 -4.56 -2.15 -13.56
CA ASN A 189 -4.07 -2.25 -12.18
C ASN A 189 -2.66 -1.66 -12.06
N MET A 190 -1.75 -2.05 -12.97
CA MET A 190 -0.40 -1.50 -13.09
C MET A 190 -0.42 0.01 -13.34
N GLY A 191 -1.28 0.49 -14.24
CA GLY A 191 -1.40 1.92 -14.54
C GLY A 191 -1.86 2.75 -13.35
N TRP A 192 -2.87 2.29 -12.60
CA TRP A 192 -3.36 2.98 -11.40
C TRP A 192 -2.29 3.01 -10.32
N LEU A 193 -1.64 1.88 -10.09
CA LEU A 193 -0.53 1.78 -9.14
C LEU A 193 0.61 2.73 -9.54
N ALA A 194 0.99 2.78 -10.82
CA ALA A 194 2.09 3.63 -11.30
C ALA A 194 1.79 5.11 -11.04
N VAL A 195 0.59 5.57 -11.40
CA VAL A 195 0.20 6.97 -11.21
C VAL A 195 0.18 7.34 -9.72
N VAL A 196 -0.40 6.49 -8.87
CA VAL A 196 -0.47 6.80 -7.43
C VAL A 196 0.92 6.72 -6.78
N LEU A 197 1.77 5.78 -7.17
CA LEU A 197 3.17 5.74 -6.72
C LEU A 197 3.93 7.00 -7.13
N LEU A 198 3.73 7.49 -8.36
CA LEU A 198 4.35 8.74 -8.82
C LEU A 198 3.88 9.94 -7.99
N ILE A 199 2.57 10.03 -7.71
CA ILE A 199 2.01 11.08 -6.85
C ILE A 199 2.60 10.99 -5.43
N MET A 200 2.64 9.79 -4.85
CA MET A 200 3.23 9.58 -3.52
C MET A 200 4.72 9.92 -3.49
N LEU A 201 5.47 9.61 -4.54
CA LEU A 201 6.88 9.96 -4.68
C LEU A 201 7.06 11.49 -4.67
N ILE A 202 6.31 12.19 -5.52
CA ILE A 202 6.36 13.67 -5.59
C ILE A 202 5.95 14.28 -4.24
N ALA A 203 4.86 13.82 -3.65
CA ALA A 203 4.40 14.28 -2.34
C ALA A 203 5.45 14.03 -1.25
N SER A 204 6.08 12.86 -1.25
CA SER A 204 7.14 12.52 -0.30
C SER A 204 8.37 13.42 -0.48
N MET A 205 8.76 13.73 -1.72
CA MET A 205 9.86 14.66 -1.99
C MET A 205 9.56 16.07 -1.49
N VAL A 206 8.35 16.58 -1.73
CA VAL A 206 7.92 17.91 -1.25
C VAL A 206 7.93 17.94 0.28
N VAL A 207 7.34 16.93 0.91
CA VAL A 207 7.26 16.79 2.36
C VAL A 207 8.67 16.67 2.98
N ALA A 208 9.56 15.88 2.39
CA ALA A 208 10.95 15.77 2.82
C ALA A 208 11.70 17.11 2.70
N GLY A 209 11.48 17.85 1.62
CA GLY A 209 12.02 19.19 1.44
C GLY A 209 11.58 20.17 2.53
N ILE A 210 10.29 20.13 2.92
CA ILE A 210 9.74 20.94 4.02
C ILE A 210 10.39 20.58 5.36
N VAL A 211 10.57 19.28 5.65
CA VAL A 211 11.23 18.82 6.89
C VAL A 211 12.67 19.28 6.97
N MET A 212 13.37 19.41 5.84
CA MET A 212 14.77 19.85 5.79
C MET A 212 14.94 21.37 5.98
N LEU A 213 13.89 22.19 5.82
CA LEU A 213 14.00 23.66 5.91
C LEU A 213 14.68 24.16 7.20
N PRO A 214 14.33 23.69 8.41
CA PRO A 214 15.00 24.12 9.65
C PRO A 214 16.47 23.70 9.73
N PHE A 215 16.88 22.71 8.93
CA PHE A 215 18.23 22.12 8.93
C PHE A 215 19.08 22.56 7.72
N THR A 216 18.57 23.48 6.90
CA THR A 216 19.26 23.97 5.68
C THR A 216 20.66 24.50 5.99
N GLY A 217 20.86 25.15 7.14
CA GLY A 217 22.18 25.64 7.54
C GLY A 217 23.23 24.53 7.69
N THR A 218 22.85 23.41 8.32
CA THR A 218 23.70 22.22 8.45
C THR A 218 23.94 21.55 7.10
N PHE A 219 22.91 21.51 6.25
CA PHE A 219 23.01 20.94 4.90
C PHE A 219 23.99 21.70 4.01
N ILE A 220 23.88 23.04 3.95
CA ILE A 220 24.77 23.87 3.14
C ILE A 220 26.22 23.77 3.62
N LYS A 221 26.45 23.73 4.93
CA LYS A 221 27.79 23.54 5.49
C LYS A 221 28.39 22.18 5.14
N SER A 222 27.59 21.11 5.19
CA SER A 222 28.02 19.77 4.77
C SER A 222 28.39 19.65 3.30
N ILE A 223 27.75 20.42 2.40
CA ILE A 223 28.12 20.46 0.98
C ILE A 223 29.40 21.27 0.78
N ALA A 224 29.53 22.39 1.49
CA ALA A 224 30.69 23.27 1.39
C ALA A 224 31.96 22.63 1.99
N ASN A 225 31.79 21.82 3.04
CA ASN A 225 32.87 21.17 3.79
C ASN A 225 32.65 19.65 3.79
N PRO A 226 33.37 18.87 2.96
CA PRO A 226 33.22 17.42 2.90
C PRO A 226 33.58 16.71 4.22
N GLU A 227 34.33 17.35 5.11
CA GLU A 227 34.59 16.87 6.48
C GLU A 227 33.35 16.92 7.38
N GLU A 228 32.37 17.77 7.07
CA GLU A 228 31.08 17.88 7.77
C GLU A 228 30.00 16.96 7.17
N ALA A 229 30.33 16.09 6.20
CA ALA A 229 29.38 15.13 5.63
C ALA A 229 28.79 14.17 6.68
N THR A 230 29.54 13.89 7.75
CA THR A 230 29.07 13.12 8.91
C THR A 230 28.00 13.86 9.72
N ALA A 231 27.94 15.19 9.67
CA ALA A 231 26.91 15.99 10.34
C ALA A 231 25.51 15.75 9.76
N MET A 232 25.40 15.33 8.49
CA MET A 232 24.12 14.89 7.92
C MET A 232 23.64 13.56 8.53
N LEU A 233 24.56 12.69 8.94
CA LEU A 233 24.24 11.42 9.59
C LEU A 233 23.85 11.64 11.06
N GLU A 234 24.47 12.63 11.73
CA GLU A 234 24.04 13.08 13.06
C GLU A 234 22.64 13.72 13.06
N MET A 235 22.24 14.35 11.96
CA MET A 235 20.88 14.90 11.80
C MET A 235 19.80 13.82 11.92
N ALA A 236 20.06 12.62 11.40
CA ALA A 236 19.11 11.50 11.49
C ALA A 236 18.88 11.03 12.94
N ARG A 237 19.80 11.34 13.86
CA ARG A 237 19.68 11.08 15.30
C ARG A 237 19.09 12.26 16.09
N ASN A 238 18.88 13.41 15.45
CA ASN A 238 18.33 14.58 16.10
C ASN A 238 16.84 14.33 16.46
N PRO A 239 16.42 14.49 17.73
CA PRO A 239 15.06 14.23 18.15
C PRO A 239 14.03 15.13 17.43
N VAL A 240 14.40 16.37 17.11
CA VAL A 240 13.53 17.30 16.35
C VAL A 240 13.35 16.80 14.92
N TYR A 241 14.42 16.31 14.29
CA TYR A 241 14.34 15.72 12.94
C TYR A 241 13.49 14.44 12.96
N ILE A 242 13.66 13.59 13.96
CA ILE A 242 12.85 12.37 14.15
C ILE A 242 11.35 12.73 14.29
N ILE A 243 11.00 13.71 15.12
CA ILE A 243 9.60 14.12 15.29
C ILE A 243 9.05 14.69 13.97
N MET A 244 9.76 15.62 13.34
CA MET A 244 9.32 16.25 12.09
C MET A 244 9.17 15.25 10.95
N SER A 245 10.15 14.36 10.76
CA SER A 245 10.10 13.30 9.75
C SER A 245 8.97 12.30 10.01
N SER A 246 8.66 12.02 11.28
CA SER A 246 7.53 11.14 11.63
C SER A 246 6.17 11.79 11.35
N LEU A 247 6.00 13.06 11.70
CA LEU A 247 4.81 13.86 11.39
C LEU A 247 4.59 13.99 9.89
N ALA A 248 5.67 14.18 9.15
CA ALA A 248 5.70 14.28 7.70
C ALA A 248 5.37 12.94 7.01
N GLY A 249 6.06 11.86 7.39
CA GLY A 249 5.84 10.53 6.83
C GLY A 249 4.40 10.05 7.02
N GLY A 250 3.80 10.37 8.16
CA GLY A 250 2.41 10.05 8.47
C GLY A 250 1.37 10.59 7.49
N LEU A 251 1.70 11.63 6.70
CA LEU A 251 0.80 12.18 5.68
C LEU A 251 0.70 11.32 4.42
N VAL A 252 1.76 10.59 4.05
CA VAL A 252 1.80 9.86 2.78
C VAL A 252 1.47 8.38 2.98
N THR A 253 1.89 7.79 4.09
CA THR A 253 1.73 6.36 4.39
C THR A 253 0.30 5.81 4.20
N PRO A 254 -0.79 6.53 4.58
CA PRO A 254 -2.15 6.02 4.41
C PRO A 254 -2.63 5.87 2.95
N VAL A 255 -1.97 6.49 1.99
CA VAL A 255 -2.43 6.48 0.59
C VAL A 255 -2.38 5.06 0.01
N PHE A 256 -1.33 4.30 0.32
CA PHE A 256 -1.13 2.94 -0.18
C PHE A 256 -2.23 1.94 0.24
N PRO A 257 -2.59 1.80 1.55
CA PRO A 257 -3.67 0.90 1.96
C PRO A 257 -5.03 1.30 1.38
N ILE A 258 -5.32 2.60 1.24
CA ILE A 258 -6.57 3.05 0.61
C ILE A 258 -6.61 2.59 -0.86
N LEU A 259 -5.52 2.80 -1.60
CA LEU A 259 -5.40 2.30 -2.98
C LEU A 259 -5.59 0.78 -3.04
N ALA A 260 -4.96 0.04 -2.13
CA ALA A 260 -5.05 -1.41 -2.08
C ALA A 260 -6.50 -1.90 -1.99
N PHE A 261 -7.32 -1.28 -1.13
CA PHE A 261 -8.73 -1.61 -1.03
C PHE A 261 -9.56 -1.15 -2.22
N ILE A 262 -9.30 0.02 -2.81
CA ILE A 262 -9.97 0.45 -4.05
C ILE A 262 -9.73 -0.57 -5.16
N MET A 263 -8.47 -0.96 -5.36
CA MET A 263 -8.10 -1.96 -6.37
C MET A 263 -8.72 -3.31 -6.06
N PHE A 264 -8.68 -3.74 -4.79
CA PHE A 264 -9.32 -4.97 -4.35
C PHE A 264 -10.81 -4.98 -4.68
N PHE A 265 -11.59 -3.98 -4.24
CA PHE A 265 -13.03 -3.96 -4.50
C PHE A 265 -13.36 -3.96 -6.00
N ARG A 266 -12.67 -3.13 -6.78
CA ARG A 266 -12.85 -3.09 -8.24
C ARG A 266 -12.63 -4.46 -8.91
N ASN A 267 -11.63 -5.22 -8.46
CA ASN A 267 -11.30 -6.51 -9.06
C ASN A 267 -12.10 -7.67 -8.46
N SER A 268 -12.54 -7.52 -7.21
CA SER A 268 -13.33 -8.51 -6.46
C SER A 268 -14.82 -8.43 -6.73
N GLU A 269 -15.33 -7.28 -7.17
CA GLU A 269 -16.66 -7.19 -7.77
C GLU A 269 -16.76 -8.29 -8.84
N LYS A 270 -17.59 -9.30 -8.56
CA LYS A 270 -18.09 -10.16 -9.64
C LYS A 270 -18.59 -9.14 -10.66
N LYS A 271 -18.13 -9.24 -11.91
CA LYS A 271 -18.93 -8.71 -12.99
C LYS A 271 -20.28 -9.35 -12.69
N THR A 272 -21.24 -8.59 -12.18
CA THR A 272 -22.62 -8.90 -12.46
C THR A 272 -22.51 -9.12 -13.95
N GLU A 273 -22.68 -10.39 -14.38
CA GLU A 273 -23.33 -10.60 -15.66
C GLU A 273 -24.36 -9.50 -15.67
N GLU A 274 -24.35 -8.65 -16.69
CA GLU A 274 -25.58 -7.99 -16.99
C GLU A 274 -26.58 -9.14 -16.96
N VAL A 275 -27.35 -9.22 -15.87
CA VAL A 275 -28.74 -9.54 -15.96
C VAL A 275 -29.17 -8.39 -16.85
N ILE A 276 -28.94 -8.56 -18.15
CA ILE A 276 -29.96 -8.39 -19.14
C ILE A 276 -31.10 -9.08 -18.42
N HIS A 277 -31.85 -8.27 -17.68
CA HIS A 277 -33.25 -8.44 -17.67
C HIS A 277 -33.52 -8.62 -19.17
N GLN A 278 -33.64 -9.86 -19.60
CA GLN A 278 -34.81 -10.20 -20.38
C GLN A 278 -35.96 -9.74 -19.50
N ALA A 279 -36.16 -8.43 -19.51
CA ALA A 279 -37.46 -7.89 -19.65
C ALA A 279 -37.98 -8.66 -20.88
N ASP A 280 -38.66 -9.76 -20.61
CA ASP A 280 -40.05 -9.88 -21.03
C ASP A 280 -40.80 -8.60 -20.60
N GLU A 281 -40.35 -7.45 -21.12
CA GLU A 281 -41.24 -6.40 -21.49
C GLU A 281 -41.75 -6.93 -22.83
N GLU A 282 -42.93 -7.54 -22.77
CA GLU A 282 -43.98 -7.28 -23.75
C GLU A 282 -43.83 -5.84 -24.25
N ARG A 283 -42.99 -5.66 -25.26
CA ARG A 283 -42.89 -4.40 -25.98
C ARG A 283 -44.23 -4.30 -26.68
N VAL A 284 -45.12 -3.53 -26.08
CA VAL A 284 -46.37 -3.06 -26.67
C VAL A 284 -46.04 -2.70 -28.11
N LYS A 285 -46.51 -3.53 -29.04
CA LYS A 285 -46.25 -3.27 -30.44
C LYS A 285 -47.13 -2.09 -30.84
N VAL A 286 -46.71 -1.33 -31.84
CA VAL A 286 -47.54 -0.23 -32.37
C VAL A 286 -48.95 -0.73 -32.76
N GLU A 287 -49.05 -2.01 -33.10
CA GLU A 287 -50.26 -2.79 -33.37
C GLU A 287 -51.25 -2.82 -32.19
N ASP A 288 -50.75 -2.84 -30.95
CA ASP A 288 -51.56 -2.92 -29.72
C ASP A 288 -52.16 -1.55 -29.33
N LEU A 289 -51.69 -0.47 -29.96
CA LEU A 289 -52.19 0.89 -29.76
C LEU A 289 -53.37 1.24 -30.67
N TYR A 290 -53.75 0.36 -31.61
CA TYR A 290 -54.89 0.57 -32.51
C TYR A 290 -56.01 -0.44 -32.23
N PRO A 291 -57.30 -0.02 -32.28
CA PRO A 291 -58.42 -0.94 -32.22
C PRO A 291 -58.34 -1.96 -33.36
N LYS A 292 -58.42 -3.26 -33.04
CA LYS A 292 -58.53 -4.31 -34.05
C LYS A 292 -59.80 -4.06 -34.86
N MET A 293 -59.63 -3.78 -36.15
CA MET A 293 -60.75 -3.62 -37.07
C MET A 293 -61.47 -4.97 -37.19
N PRO A 294 -62.82 -4.99 -37.20
CA PRO A 294 -63.57 -6.22 -37.38
C PRO A 294 -63.23 -6.81 -38.74
N ASP A 295 -62.99 -8.12 -38.75
CA ASP A 295 -62.74 -8.87 -39.97
C ASP A 295 -63.91 -8.67 -40.94
N LYS A 296 -63.60 -8.24 -42.16
CA LYS A 296 -64.59 -8.18 -43.23
C LYS A 296 -64.90 -9.59 -43.67
N GLU A 297 -66.14 -10.02 -43.44
CA GLU A 297 -66.78 -11.13 -44.15
C GLU A 297 -66.83 -10.86 -45.67
#